data_AF-A0A1G3ZGB2-F1
#
_entry.id   AF-A0A1G3ZGB2-F1
#
_cell.length_a   1.000
_cell.length_b   1.000
_cell.length_c   1.000
_cell.angle_alpha   90.00
_cell.angle_beta   90.00
_cell.angle_gamma   90.00
#
_symmetry.space_group_name_H-M   'P 1'
#
loop_
_entity.id
_entity.type
_entity.pdbx_description
1 polymer ?
#
loop_
_entity_poly.entity_id
_entity_poly.type
_entity_poly.pdbx_seq_one_letter_code
_entity_poly.pdbx_strand_id
1 'polypeptide(L)'
;MASSKASASKAPQAPKKASSAVKRTRQGDLRHARNTSVLSRLKTEEKKILKAIEGEVESVGESFSMLTSMLDKAVKQGVLHKNTAARKKSIFNKRVVAGKSSVAKPAVRPKAPKGQSAKEKSKAKAKVNAKAKK
;
A
#
# COMPACT_ATOMS: atom_id res chain seq x y z
N MET A 1 -33.13 -65.25 1.37
CA MET A 1 -32.53 -65.91 0.19
C MET A 1 -31.66 -64.90 -0.51
N ALA A 2 -30.35 -65.12 -0.48
CA ALA A 2 -29.34 -64.26 -1.07
C ALA A 2 -29.39 -64.34 -2.61
N SER A 3 -29.21 -63.21 -3.29
CA SER A 3 -28.42 -63.19 -4.53
C SER A 3 -27.78 -61.82 -4.72
N SER A 4 -26.50 -61.80 -4.36
CA SER A 4 -25.49 -60.85 -4.79
C SER A 4 -25.37 -60.87 -6.32
N LYS A 5 -25.21 -59.70 -6.93
CA LYS A 5 -24.58 -59.61 -8.26
C LYS A 5 -23.70 -58.37 -8.38
N ALA A 6 -22.42 -58.65 -8.16
CA ALA A 6 -21.23 -58.01 -8.71
C ALA A 6 -21.02 -56.51 -8.45
N SER A 7 -20.23 -56.26 -7.40
CA SER A 7 -19.22 -55.20 -7.37
C SER A 7 -18.36 -55.25 -8.64
N ALA A 8 -18.63 -54.35 -9.59
CA ALA A 8 -17.64 -54.00 -10.60
C ALA A 8 -16.51 -53.25 -9.90
N SER A 9 -15.47 -53.97 -9.49
CA SER A 9 -14.18 -53.40 -9.10
C SER A 9 -13.59 -52.70 -10.32
N LYS A 10 -13.96 -51.43 -10.51
CA LYS A 10 -13.23 -50.56 -11.43
C LYS A 10 -11.81 -50.47 -10.89
N ALA A 11 -10.87 -51.16 -11.54
CA ALA A 11 -9.46 -51.11 -11.24
C ALA A 11 -9.04 -49.65 -10.95
N PRO A 12 -8.13 -49.39 -10.00
CA PRO A 12 -7.70 -48.04 -9.69
C PRO A 12 -7.09 -47.44 -10.96
N GLN A 13 -7.87 -46.59 -11.63
CA GLN A 13 -7.37 -45.80 -12.75
C GLN A 13 -6.19 -44.99 -12.20
N ALA A 14 -5.01 -45.16 -12.79
CA ALA A 14 -3.82 -44.38 -12.46
C ALA A 14 -4.19 -42.89 -12.32
N PRO A 15 -3.61 -42.14 -11.36
CA PRO A 15 -4.05 -40.78 -11.09
C PRO A 15 -3.95 -39.95 -12.37
N LYS A 16 -5.10 -39.60 -12.95
CA LYS A 16 -5.17 -38.75 -14.14
C LYS A 16 -4.41 -37.47 -13.81
N LYS A 17 -3.40 -37.12 -14.62
CA LYS A 17 -2.67 -35.87 -14.46
C LYS A 17 -3.68 -34.74 -14.35
N ALA A 18 -3.64 -34.01 -13.22
CA ALA A 18 -4.56 -32.92 -12.98
C ALA A 18 -4.48 -31.95 -14.17
N SER A 19 -5.63 -31.65 -14.79
CA SER A 19 -5.68 -30.69 -15.88
C SER A 19 -5.12 -29.35 -15.40
N SER A 20 -4.52 -28.58 -16.32
CA SER A 20 -3.92 -27.28 -15.99
C SER A 20 -4.89 -26.36 -15.24
N ALA A 21 -6.20 -26.47 -15.52
CA ALA A 21 -7.27 -25.78 -14.83
C ALA A 21 -7.37 -26.14 -13.34
N VAL A 22 -7.43 -27.43 -12.98
CA VAL A 22 -7.51 -27.89 -11.58
C VAL A 22 -6.26 -27.49 -10.78
N LYS A 23 -5.10 -27.46 -11.43
CA LYS A 23 -3.87 -26.95 -10.79
C LYS A 23 -3.97 -25.45 -10.49
N ARG A 24 -4.55 -24.67 -11.41
CA ARG A 24 -4.68 -23.21 -11.26
C ARG A 24 -5.66 -22.83 -10.17
N THR A 25 -6.79 -23.54 -10.02
CA THR A 25 -7.74 -23.30 -8.92
C THR A 25 -7.08 -23.52 -7.57
N ARG A 26 -6.41 -24.67 -7.37
CA ARG A 26 -5.66 -24.96 -6.13
C ARG A 26 -4.62 -23.89 -5.80
N GLN A 27 -3.87 -23.41 -6.80
CA GLN A 27 -2.90 -22.32 -6.60
C GLN A 27 -3.59 -21.00 -6.25
N GLY A 28 -4.75 -20.72 -6.87
CA GLY A 28 -5.59 -19.57 -6.61
C GLY A 28 -6.05 -19.54 -5.15
N ASP A 29 -6.60 -20.65 -4.65
CA ASP A 29 -7.10 -20.75 -3.27
C ASP A 29 -6.00 -20.49 -2.23
N LEU A 30 -4.82 -21.08 -2.44
CA LEU A 30 -3.65 -20.88 -1.57
C LEU A 30 -3.12 -19.44 -1.60
N ARG A 31 -3.20 -18.76 -2.74
CA ARG A 31 -2.84 -17.34 -2.85
C ARG A 31 -3.92 -16.46 -2.22
N HIS A 32 -5.19 -16.80 -2.41
CA HIS A 32 -6.31 -16.08 -1.87
C HIS A 32 -6.30 -16.10 -0.34
N ALA A 33 -6.13 -17.27 0.29
CA ALA A 33 -6.05 -17.39 1.74
C ALA A 33 -4.92 -16.52 2.35
N ARG A 34 -3.73 -16.52 1.71
CA ARG A 34 -2.60 -15.68 2.13
C ARG A 34 -2.91 -14.20 1.95
N ASN A 35 -3.43 -13.79 0.80
CA ASN A 35 -3.74 -12.39 0.52
C ASN A 35 -4.83 -11.86 1.46
N THR A 36 -5.86 -12.65 1.74
CA THR A 36 -6.96 -12.28 2.64
C THR A 36 -6.45 -12.04 4.06
N SER A 37 -5.55 -12.88 4.58
CA SER A 37 -4.97 -12.69 5.92
C SER A 37 -4.05 -11.47 6.01
N VAL A 38 -3.26 -11.18 4.97
CA VAL A 38 -2.41 -9.97 4.93
C VAL A 38 -3.28 -8.72 4.83
N LEU A 39 -4.29 -8.72 3.96
CA LEU A 39 -5.20 -7.59 3.77
C LEU A 39 -6.05 -7.32 5.02
N SER A 40 -6.51 -8.35 5.73
CA SER A 40 -7.27 -8.17 6.97
C SER A 40 -6.41 -7.55 8.07
N ARG A 41 -5.17 -8.03 8.26
CA ARG A 41 -4.22 -7.43 9.21
C ARG A 41 -3.97 -5.96 8.90
N LEU A 42 -3.72 -5.61 7.64
CA LEU A 42 -3.53 -4.21 7.23
C LEU A 42 -4.76 -3.35 7.55
N LYS A 43 -5.97 -3.83 7.25
CA LYS A 43 -7.22 -3.12 7.56
C LYS A 43 -7.41 -2.91 9.06
N THR A 44 -6.98 -3.87 9.89
CA THR A 44 -7.05 -3.74 11.35
C THR A 44 -6.12 -2.64 11.85
N GLU A 45 -4.87 -2.60 11.39
CA GLU A 45 -3.92 -1.53 11.74
C GLU A 45 -4.39 -0.15 11.24
N GLU A 46 -4.95 -0.08 10.03
CA GLU A 46 -5.55 1.14 9.50
C GLU A 46 -6.67 1.67 10.42
N LYS A 47 -7.53 0.79 10.94
CA LYS A 47 -8.59 1.17 11.88
C LYS A 47 -8.03 1.62 13.23
N LYS A 48 -6.97 0.98 13.74
CA LYS A 48 -6.33 1.38 15.00
C LYS A 48 -5.78 2.80 14.92
N ILE A 49 -5.11 3.16 13.83
CA ILE A 49 -4.60 4.53 13.63
C ILE A 49 -5.73 5.55 13.59
N LEU A 50 -6.85 5.23 12.92
CA LEU A 50 -7.99 6.15 12.87
C LEU A 50 -8.58 6.40 14.25
N LYS A 51 -8.74 5.35 15.07
CA LYS A 51 -9.18 5.48 16.46
C LYS A 51 -8.18 6.25 17.32
N ALA A 52 -6.88 6.01 17.15
CA ALA A 52 -5.85 6.73 17.89
C ALA A 52 -5.85 8.23 17.57
N ILE A 53 -6.08 8.61 16.31
CA ILE A 53 -6.20 10.03 15.91
C ILE A 53 -7.36 10.73 16.62
N GLU A 54 -8.44 10.03 16.95
CA GLU A 54 -9.61 10.59 17.64
C GLU A 54 -9.42 10.75 19.15
N GLY A 55 -8.60 9.91 19.79
CA GLY A 55 -8.51 9.85 21.26
C GLY A 55 -7.12 10.06 21.85
N GLU A 56 -6.07 9.44 21.30
CA GLU A 56 -4.76 9.34 21.96
C GLU A 56 -3.62 9.66 20.98
N VAL A 57 -3.01 10.83 21.14
CA VAL A 57 -2.04 11.39 20.18
C VAL A 57 -0.67 10.69 20.26
N GLU A 58 -0.32 10.14 21.42
CA GLU A 58 0.97 9.49 21.70
C GLU A 58 1.13 8.18 20.89
N SER A 59 0.10 7.33 20.87
CA SER A 59 0.15 5.99 20.25
C SER A 59 0.05 6.01 18.70
N VAL A 60 -0.26 7.17 18.11
CA VAL A 60 -0.37 7.36 16.65
C VAL A 60 0.97 7.15 15.96
N GLY A 61 2.08 7.62 16.56
CA GLY A 61 3.41 7.56 15.94
C GLY A 61 3.92 6.12 15.75
N GLU A 62 3.76 5.31 16.79
CA GLU A 62 4.14 3.89 16.77
C GLU A 62 3.26 3.09 15.82
N SER A 63 1.95 3.28 15.91
CA SER A 63 0.97 2.60 15.04
C SER A 63 1.22 2.94 13.56
N PHE A 64 1.52 4.20 13.25
CA PHE A 64 1.87 4.61 11.89
C PHE A 64 3.16 3.96 11.40
N SER A 65 4.19 3.89 12.25
CA SER A 65 5.46 3.22 11.93
C SER A 65 5.25 1.74 11.64
N MET A 66 4.44 1.03 12.44
CA MET A 66 4.06 -0.35 12.17
C MET A 66 3.31 -0.52 10.85
N LEU A 67 2.30 0.32 10.59
CA LEU A 67 1.55 0.28 9.33
C LEU A 67 2.47 0.46 8.11
N THR A 68 3.39 1.42 8.16
CA THR A 68 4.32 1.65 7.03
C THR A 68 5.18 0.43 6.73
N SER A 69 5.71 -0.23 7.77
CA SER A 69 6.49 -1.47 7.65
C SER A 69 5.65 -2.62 7.08
N MET A 70 4.41 -2.78 7.55
CA MET A 70 3.51 -3.82 7.04
C MET A 70 3.11 -3.60 5.59
N LEU A 71 2.89 -2.36 5.17
CA LEU A 71 2.59 -2.02 3.77
C LEU A 71 3.75 -2.39 2.85
N ASP A 72 5.00 -2.11 3.23
CA ASP A 72 6.16 -2.46 2.42
C ASP A 72 6.40 -3.97 2.37
N LYS A 73 6.16 -4.68 3.47
CA LYS A 73 6.18 -6.15 3.49
C LYS A 73 5.12 -6.74 2.54
N ALA A 74 3.91 -6.17 2.52
CA ALA A 74 2.85 -6.60 1.62
C ALA A 74 3.18 -6.36 0.13
N VAL A 75 3.95 -5.31 -0.19
CA VAL A 75 4.48 -5.08 -1.54
C VAL A 75 5.52 -6.14 -1.90
N LYS A 76 6.48 -6.43 -1.00
CA LYS A 76 7.49 -7.47 -1.20
C LYS A 76 6.86 -8.87 -1.40
N GLN A 77 5.75 -9.15 -0.72
CA GLN A 77 4.99 -10.38 -0.88
C GLN A 77 4.12 -10.41 -2.15
N GLY A 78 4.02 -9.31 -2.91
CA GLY A 78 3.21 -9.21 -4.13
C GLY A 78 1.70 -9.11 -3.88
N VAL A 79 1.28 -8.85 -2.64
CA VAL A 79 -0.15 -8.72 -2.27
C VAL A 79 -0.69 -7.34 -2.67
N LEU A 80 0.14 -6.30 -2.57
CA LEU A 80 -0.20 -4.92 -2.92
C LEU A 80 0.76 -4.36 -3.97
N HIS A 81 0.22 -3.56 -4.88
CA HIS A 81 1.04 -2.79 -5.79
C HIS A 81 1.72 -1.62 -5.06
N LYS A 82 2.93 -1.25 -5.50
CA LYS A 82 3.74 -0.16 -4.94
C LYS A 82 2.97 1.16 -4.82
N ASN A 83 2.14 1.49 -5.82
CA ASN A 83 1.35 2.72 -5.81
C ASN A 83 0.22 2.67 -4.78
N THR A 84 -0.36 1.50 -4.53
CA THR A 84 -1.39 1.33 -3.50
C THR A 84 -0.81 1.54 -2.11
N ALA A 85 0.39 0.98 -1.86
CA ALA A 85 1.11 1.22 -0.61
C ALA A 85 1.50 2.71 -0.46
N ALA A 86 2.06 3.33 -1.50
CA ALA A 86 2.41 4.75 -1.49
C ALA A 86 1.19 5.67 -1.26
N ARG A 87 0.05 5.37 -1.90
CA ARG A 87 -1.20 6.09 -1.69
C ARG A 87 -1.67 5.99 -0.24
N LYS A 88 -1.67 4.79 0.34
CA LYS A 88 -2.05 4.58 1.74
C LYS A 88 -1.15 5.35 2.69
N LYS A 89 0.17 5.24 2.54
CA LYS A 89 1.16 6.03 3.30
C LYS A 89 0.88 7.53 3.22
N SER A 90 0.62 8.06 2.02
CA SER A 90 0.31 9.48 1.84
C SER A 90 -0.99 9.90 2.52
N ILE A 91 -2.05 9.08 2.45
CA ILE A 91 -3.35 9.40 3.07
C ILE A 91 -3.19 9.46 4.60
N PHE A 92 -2.58 8.44 5.20
CA PHE A 92 -2.39 8.40 6.65
C PHE A 92 -1.43 9.49 7.13
N ASN A 93 -0.34 9.78 6.41
CA ASN A 93 0.51 10.92 6.72
C ASN A 93 -0.26 12.23 6.80
N LYS A 94 -1.13 12.51 5.81
CA LYS A 94 -1.95 13.72 5.81
C LYS A 94 -2.89 13.77 7.00
N ARG A 95 -3.51 12.64 7.34
CA ARG A 95 -4.43 12.53 8.49
C ARG A 95 -3.72 12.72 9.83
N VAL A 96 -2.54 12.12 10.00
CA VAL A 96 -1.72 12.27 11.21
C VAL A 96 -1.24 13.72 11.35
N VAL A 97 -0.79 14.36 10.26
CA VAL A 97 -0.38 15.77 10.28
C VAL A 97 -1.57 16.68 10.58
N ALA A 98 -2.73 16.44 9.98
CA ALA A 98 -3.95 17.20 10.25
C ALA A 98 -4.42 17.02 11.71
N GLY A 99 -4.40 15.80 12.24
CA GLY A 99 -4.72 15.51 13.64
C GLY A 99 -3.74 16.14 14.63
N LYS A 100 -2.46 16.26 14.28
CA LYS A 100 -1.46 16.99 15.07
C LYS A 100 -1.64 18.51 15.00
N SER A 101 -2.18 19.03 13.89
CA SER A 101 -2.34 20.47 13.66
C SER A 101 -3.43 21.14 14.51
N SER A 102 -4.24 20.36 15.24
CA SER A 102 -5.14 20.91 16.27
C SER A 102 -4.40 21.33 17.54
N VAL A 103 -3.14 20.92 17.77
CA VAL A 103 -2.36 21.25 18.97
C VAL A 103 -1.20 22.23 18.70
N ALA A 104 -0.72 22.39 17.47
CA ALA A 104 0.19 23.48 17.12
C ALA A 104 0.22 23.68 15.61
N LYS A 105 0.10 24.93 15.14
CA LYS A 105 0.52 25.31 13.79
C LYS A 105 2.04 25.16 13.70
N PRO A 106 2.61 24.27 12.86
CA PRO A 106 3.98 24.49 12.43
C PRO A 106 3.90 25.35 11.17
N ALA A 107 4.37 26.59 11.27
CA ALA A 107 4.68 27.45 10.15
C ALA A 107 5.78 26.80 9.29
N VAL A 108 5.43 25.82 8.47
CA VAL A 108 6.32 25.30 7.42
C VAL A 108 6.06 26.13 6.17
N ARG A 109 6.99 27.06 5.93
CA ARG A 109 7.11 27.86 4.71
C ARG A 109 6.71 27.02 3.48
N PRO A 110 5.84 27.50 2.57
CA PRO A 110 5.47 26.75 1.39
C PRO A 110 6.74 26.44 0.59
N LYS A 111 7.01 25.14 0.37
CA LYS A 111 8.06 24.72 -0.59
C LYS A 111 7.73 25.38 -1.92
N ALA A 112 8.69 26.17 -2.40
CA ALA A 112 8.59 27.02 -3.58
C ALA A 112 7.87 26.32 -4.76
N PRO A 113 7.01 27.03 -5.50
CA PRO A 113 6.40 26.49 -6.70
C PRO A 113 7.51 26.11 -7.69
N LYS A 114 7.57 24.83 -8.07
CA LYS A 114 8.39 24.38 -9.19
C LYS A 114 7.89 25.09 -10.46
N GLY A 115 8.57 26.18 -10.83
CA GLY A 115 8.22 26.99 -12.00
C GLY A 115 8.85 28.39 -12.07
N GLN A 116 9.46 28.90 -10.99
CA GLN A 116 9.98 30.29 -10.98
C GLN A 116 11.46 30.44 -11.38
N SER A 117 12.22 29.37 -11.60
CA SER A 117 13.67 29.45 -11.82
C SER A 117 14.11 29.87 -13.24
N ALA A 118 13.20 29.91 -14.23
CA ALA A 118 13.55 30.24 -15.62
C ALA A 118 13.33 31.72 -15.99
N LYS A 119 12.35 32.40 -15.39
CA LYS A 119 12.04 33.82 -15.73
C LYS A 119 12.82 34.86 -14.93
N GLU A 120 13.44 34.47 -13.83
CA GLU A 120 14.16 35.41 -12.96
C GLU A 120 15.63 35.57 -13.36
N LYS A 121 16.25 34.52 -13.94
CA LYS A 121 17.64 34.55 -14.42
C LYS A 121 17.85 35.36 -15.70
N SER A 122 16.82 35.55 -16.53
CA SER A 122 16.90 36.36 -17.76
C SER A 122 16.86 37.86 -17.50
N LYS A 123 16.11 38.31 -16.48
CA LYS A 123 16.08 39.74 -16.06
C LYS A 123 17.40 40.20 -15.43
N ALA A 124 18.09 39.32 -14.70
CA ALA A 124 19.38 39.63 -14.08
C ALA A 124 20.51 39.80 -15.12
N LYS A 125 20.54 38.97 -16.18
CA LYS A 125 21.52 39.11 -17.27
C LYS A 125 21.31 40.37 -18.12
N ALA A 126 20.05 40.79 -18.31
CA ALA A 126 19.73 42.00 -19.08
C ALA A 126 20.13 43.30 -18.37
N LYS A 127 20.02 43.38 -17.03
CA LYS A 127 20.43 44.56 -16.26
C LYS A 127 21.95 44.75 -16.17
N VAL A 128 22.72 43.66 -16.15
CA VAL A 128 24.20 43.73 -16.11
C VAL A 128 24.77 44.20 -17.45
N ASN A 129 24.20 43.77 -18.58
CA ASN A 129 24.64 44.23 -19.91
C ASN A 129 24.24 45.68 -20.23
N ALA A 130 23.16 46.21 -19.64
CA ALA A 130 22.77 47.60 -19.81
C ALA A 130 23.67 48.59 -19.04
N LYS A 131 24.31 48.12 -17.96
CA LYS A 131 25.23 48.94 -17.13
C LYS A 131 26.68 48.92 -17.65
N ALA A 132 27.01 48.03 -18.58
CA ALA A 132 28.35 47.91 -19.19
C ALA A 132 28.49 48.64 -20.55
N LYS A 133 27.42 49.32 -21.03
CA LYS A 133 27.41 50.09 -22.29
C LYS A 133 27.09 51.57 -22.09
N LYS A 134 27.31 52.11 -20.89
CA LYS A 134 27.22 53.55 -20.62
C LYS A 134 28.40 53.98 -19.76
#